data_AF-A0A151JF75-F1
#
_entry.id   AF-A0A151JF75-F1
#
_cell.length_a   1.000
_cell.length_b   1.000
_cell.length_c   1.000
_cell.angle_alpha   90.00
_cell.angle_beta   90.00
_cell.angle_gamma   90.00
#
_symmetry.space_group_name_H-M   'P 1'
#
loop_
_entity.id
_entity.type
_entity.pdbx_description
1 polymer ?
#
loop_
_entity_poly.entity_id
_entity_poly.type
_entity_poly.pdbx_seq_one_letter_code
_entity_poly.pdbx_strand_id
1 'polypeptide(L)'
;SQNTKTTVLDVLKPARCTFKINKIAYALNKGTRIEANNSDLVKLKSCSELAEAGLRVLENIKVNPRIIVHGVSTDKTSEEIKNEIIVQNLEGIADHDLKVAYKYTPKENNKYTSCVLKVSVTV
;
A
#
# COMPACT_ATOMS: atom_id res chain seq x y z
N SER A 1 -14.80 18.21 12.21
CA SER A 1 -15.49 18.71 13.42
C SER A 1 -15.96 17.53 14.26
N GLN A 2 -16.28 17.73 15.54
CA GLN A 2 -16.87 16.69 16.38
C GLN A 2 -18.17 16.13 15.76
N ASN A 3 -18.96 17.01 15.15
CA ASN A 3 -20.20 16.66 14.47
C ASN A 3 -19.97 15.62 13.35
N THR A 4 -18.95 15.81 12.51
CA THR A 4 -18.59 14.84 11.46
C THR A 4 -18.27 13.45 12.05
N LYS A 5 -17.55 13.39 13.18
CA LYS A 5 -17.21 12.11 13.81
C LYS A 5 -18.46 11.39 14.30
N THR A 6 -19.38 12.11 14.93
CA THR A 6 -20.66 11.56 15.41
C THR A 6 -21.50 11.05 14.24
N THR A 7 -21.68 11.87 13.19
CA THR A 7 -22.45 11.46 12.00
C THR A 7 -21.87 10.20 11.35
N VAL A 8 -20.54 10.11 11.24
CA VAL A 8 -19.87 8.93 10.68
C VAL A 8 -20.14 7.69 11.56
N LEU A 9 -20.16 7.82 12.88
CA LEU A 9 -20.49 6.70 13.76
C LEU A 9 -21.94 6.25 13.64
N ASP A 10 -22.87 7.20 13.56
CA ASP A 10 -24.30 6.92 13.45
C ASP A 10 -24.64 6.21 12.13
N VAL A 11 -23.93 6.58 11.07
CA VAL A 11 -24.02 5.95 9.75
C VAL A 11 -23.38 4.55 9.75
N LEU A 12 -22.15 4.43 10.23
CA LEU A 12 -21.40 3.17 10.18
C LEU A 12 -21.94 2.12 11.13
N LYS A 13 -22.63 2.52 12.21
CA LYS A 13 -23.15 1.62 13.28
C LYS A 13 -22.14 0.51 13.62
N PRO A 14 -21.00 0.84 14.25
CA PRO A 14 -19.83 -0.07 14.34
C PRO A 14 -20.14 -1.46 14.92
N ALA A 15 -21.10 -1.54 15.84
CA ALA A 15 -21.58 -2.81 16.40
C ALA A 15 -22.17 -3.75 15.34
N ARG A 16 -22.84 -3.22 14.32
CA ARG A 16 -23.41 -3.99 13.19
C ARG A 16 -22.37 -4.40 12.17
N CYS A 17 -21.37 -3.54 11.95
CA CYS A 17 -20.24 -3.84 11.07
C CYS A 17 -19.16 -4.72 11.74
N THR A 18 -19.40 -5.20 12.97
CA THR A 18 -18.52 -6.13 13.70
C THR A 18 -17.07 -5.66 13.93
N PHE A 19 -16.82 -4.34 13.94
CA PHE A 19 -15.50 -3.81 14.25
C PHE A 19 -15.51 -2.99 15.55
N LYS A 20 -14.51 -3.22 16.41
CA LYS A 20 -14.35 -2.47 17.65
C LYS A 20 -13.47 -1.25 17.39
N ILE A 21 -14.06 -0.06 17.48
CA ILE A 21 -13.32 1.19 17.29
C ILE A 21 -12.35 1.41 18.45
N ASN A 22 -11.09 1.66 18.12
CA ASN A 22 -10.05 2.08 19.04
C ASN A 22 -9.89 3.60 19.04
N LYS A 23 -9.92 4.22 17.85
CA LYS A 23 -9.60 5.64 17.68
C LYS A 23 -10.29 6.24 16.46
N ILE A 24 -10.70 7.50 16.58
CA ILE A 24 -11.23 8.30 15.48
C ILE A 24 -10.44 9.60 15.36
N ALA A 25 -9.74 9.74 14.24
CA ALA A 25 -8.90 10.89 13.92
C ALA A 25 -9.36 11.57 12.63
N TYR A 26 -8.93 12.81 12.44
CA TYR A 26 -9.07 13.46 11.14
C TYR A 26 -8.05 12.87 10.17
N ALA A 27 -8.47 12.71 8.92
CA ALA A 27 -7.58 12.41 7.80
C ALA A 27 -7.47 13.63 6.87
N LEU A 28 -6.50 13.58 5.96
CA LEU A 28 -6.37 14.57 4.90
C LEU A 28 -7.64 14.62 4.03
N ASN A 29 -7.81 15.70 3.27
CA ASN A 29 -8.90 15.87 2.31
C ASN A 29 -10.31 15.75 2.94
N LYS A 30 -10.50 16.35 4.12
CA LYS A 30 -11.76 16.29 4.88
C LYS A 30 -12.20 14.87 5.25
N GLY A 31 -11.27 13.92 5.25
CA GLY A 31 -11.54 12.53 5.61
C GLY A 31 -11.63 12.31 7.12
N THR A 32 -12.25 11.20 7.51
CA THR A 32 -12.22 10.68 8.88
C THR A 32 -11.51 9.33 8.86
N ARG A 33 -10.53 9.15 9.74
CA ARG A 33 -9.82 7.89 9.94
C ARG A 33 -10.37 7.19 11.18
N ILE A 34 -10.78 5.94 11.01
CA ILE A 34 -11.21 5.07 12.09
C ILE A 34 -10.21 3.94 12.19
N GLU A 35 -9.62 3.78 13.37
CA GLU A 35 -8.78 2.64 13.70
C GLU A 35 -9.63 1.66 14.49
N ALA A 36 -9.69 0.40 14.06
CA ALA A 36 -10.49 -0.63 14.69
C ALA A 36 -9.71 -1.95 14.78
N ASN A 37 -9.97 -2.73 15.83
CA ASN A 37 -9.44 -4.09 15.99
C ASN A 37 -10.42 -5.12 15.42
N ASN A 38 -9.89 -6.28 15.00
CA ASN A 38 -10.66 -7.45 14.55
C ASN A 38 -11.68 -7.12 13.45
N SER A 39 -11.29 -6.33 12.45
CA SER A 39 -12.17 -6.01 11.33
C SER A 39 -12.23 -7.18 10.34
N ASP A 40 -13.39 -7.82 10.26
CA ASP A 40 -13.71 -8.77 9.20
C ASP A 40 -14.09 -7.99 7.93
N LEU A 41 -13.16 -7.93 6.96
CA LEU A 41 -13.36 -7.20 5.71
C LEU A 41 -14.51 -7.77 4.87
N VAL A 42 -14.79 -9.07 4.97
CA VAL A 42 -15.89 -9.71 4.24
C VAL A 42 -17.22 -9.19 4.78
N LYS A 43 -17.36 -9.14 6.11
CA LYS A 43 -18.56 -8.57 6.76
C LYS A 43 -18.74 -7.09 6.48
N LEU A 44 -17.65 -6.33 6.40
CA LEU A 44 -17.71 -4.91 6.06
C LEU A 44 -18.23 -4.73 4.63
N LYS A 45 -17.71 -5.51 3.67
CA LYS A 45 -18.18 -5.49 2.27
C LYS A 45 -19.65 -5.92 2.13
N SER A 46 -20.14 -6.79 3.00
CA SER A 46 -21.54 -7.25 3.00
C SER A 46 -22.50 -6.40 3.84
N CYS A 47 -22.04 -5.33 4.50
CA CYS A 47 -22.89 -4.49 5.33
C CYS A 47 -23.77 -3.57 4.46
N SER A 48 -25.07 -3.84 4.43
CA SER A 48 -26.03 -3.08 3.61
C SER A 48 -26.18 -1.64 4.08
N GLU A 49 -26.02 -1.36 5.38
CA GLU A 49 -26.13 -0.01 5.92
C GLU A 49 -25.08 0.96 5.35
N LEU A 50 -23.90 0.46 4.99
CA LEU A 50 -22.88 1.27 4.31
C LEU A 50 -23.36 1.69 2.92
N ALA A 51 -23.94 0.76 2.18
CA ALA A 51 -24.48 1.03 0.85
C ALA A 51 -25.69 1.97 0.91
N GLU A 52 -26.61 1.77 1.88
CA GLU A 52 -27.76 2.65 2.13
C GLU A 52 -27.34 4.08 2.47
N ALA A 53 -26.21 4.25 3.15
CA ALA A 53 -25.61 5.55 3.44
C ALA A 53 -24.80 6.15 2.28
N GLY A 54 -24.81 5.50 1.10
CA GLY A 54 -24.05 5.94 -0.07
C GLY A 54 -22.53 5.74 0.04
N LEU A 55 -22.08 4.89 0.96
CA LEU A 55 -20.67 4.56 1.16
C LEU A 55 -20.31 3.28 0.41
N ARG A 56 -19.09 3.25 -0.13
CA ARG A 56 -18.52 2.06 -0.78
C ARG A 56 -17.31 1.58 0.00
N VAL A 57 -17.27 0.28 0.28
CA VAL A 57 -16.11 -0.37 0.88
C VAL A 57 -15.10 -0.67 -0.21
N LEU A 58 -13.94 -0.01 -0.13
CA LEU A 58 -12.80 -0.27 -0.99
C LEU A 58 -11.66 -0.80 -0.15
N GLU A 59 -11.09 -1.92 -0.59
CA GLU A 59 -9.89 -2.44 0.03
C GLU A 59 -8.68 -1.68 -0.51
N ASN A 60 -7.96 -0.99 0.37
CA ASN A 60 -6.71 -0.36 0.01
C ASN A 60 -5.59 -1.40 0.06
N ILE A 61 -5.57 -2.28 -0.94
CA ILE A 61 -4.45 -3.19 -1.13
C ILE A 61 -3.30 -2.32 -1.65
N LYS A 62 -2.27 -2.07 -0.83
CA LYS A 62 -1.02 -1.49 -1.30
C LYS A 62 -0.31 -2.51 -2.21
N VAL A 63 -0.82 -2.71 -3.43
CA VAL A 63 -0.33 -3.68 -4.42
C VAL A 63 1.00 -3.30 -5.08
N ASN A 64 1.69 -2.28 -4.58
CA ASN A 64 2.96 -1.82 -5.17
C ASN A 64 4.05 -1.72 -4.11
N PRO A 65 4.56 -2.87 -3.61
CA PRO A 65 5.72 -2.84 -2.73
C PRO A 65 6.88 -2.12 -3.42
N ARG A 66 7.61 -1.32 -2.64
CA ARG A 66 8.86 -0.69 -3.06
C ARG A 66 9.98 -1.25 -2.20
N ILE A 67 10.97 -1.84 -2.85
CA ILE A 67 12.13 -2.45 -2.20
C ILE A 67 13.34 -1.60 -2.51
N ILE A 68 14.17 -1.29 -1.52
CA ILE A 68 15.44 -0.62 -1.74
C ILE A 68 16.53 -1.69 -1.78
N VAL A 69 17.26 -1.75 -2.88
CA VAL A 69 18.42 -2.64 -3.04
C VAL A 69 19.68 -1.81 -2.93
N HIS A 70 20.57 -2.21 -2.04
CA HIS A 70 21.85 -1.56 -1.78
C HIS A 70 23.00 -2.29 -2.50
N GLY A 71 24.12 -1.62 -2.72
CA GLY A 71 25.31 -2.25 -3.30
C GLY A 71 25.23 -2.47 -4.81
N VAL A 72 24.38 -1.71 -5.50
CA VAL A 72 24.18 -1.81 -6.95
C VAL A 72 25.29 -1.05 -7.68
N SER A 73 25.95 -1.68 -8.64
CA SER A 73 27.02 -1.02 -9.42
C SER A 73 26.48 0.22 -10.15
N THR A 74 27.24 1.32 -10.13
CA THR A 74 26.82 2.60 -10.72
C THR A 74 26.71 2.57 -12.24
N ASP A 75 27.54 1.74 -12.84
CA ASP A 75 27.75 1.46 -14.27
C ASP A 75 26.63 0.63 -14.87
N LYS A 76 25.85 -0.10 -14.06
CA LYS A 76 24.74 -0.91 -14.55
C LYS A 76 23.51 -0.05 -14.89
N THR A 77 22.90 -0.40 -16.00
CA THR A 77 21.60 0.11 -16.44
C THR A 77 20.47 -0.49 -15.61
N SER A 78 19.30 0.14 -15.65
CA SER A 78 18.10 -0.36 -14.96
C SER A 78 17.71 -1.77 -15.41
N GLU A 79 17.88 -2.06 -16.70
CA GLU A 79 17.59 -3.36 -17.31
C GLU A 79 18.56 -4.44 -16.85
N GLU A 80 19.87 -4.16 -16.80
CA GLU A 80 20.87 -5.10 -16.27
C GLU A 80 20.63 -5.40 -14.80
N ILE A 81 20.35 -4.38 -13.98
CA ILE A 81 20.02 -4.54 -12.56
C ILE A 81 18.78 -5.43 -12.41
N LYS A 82 17.72 -5.16 -13.20
CA LYS A 82 16.49 -5.96 -13.17
C LYS A 82 16.77 -7.43 -13.51
N ASN A 83 17.49 -7.69 -14.60
CA ASN A 83 17.78 -9.04 -15.07
C ASN A 83 18.61 -9.84 -14.05
N GLU A 84 19.64 -9.22 -13.45
CA GLU A 84 20.45 -9.87 -12.43
C GLU A 84 19.65 -10.23 -11.19
N ILE A 85 18.75 -9.33 -10.75
CA ILE A 85 17.91 -9.56 -9.58
C ILE A 85 16.93 -10.71 -9.82
N ILE A 86 16.35 -10.79 -11.02
CA ILE A 86 15.49 -11.90 -11.42
C ILE A 86 16.28 -13.21 -11.39
N VAL A 87 17.43 -13.26 -12.07
CA VAL A 87 18.27 -14.47 -12.17
C VAL A 87 18.77 -14.94 -10.79
N GLN A 88 19.14 -14.02 -9.90
CA GLN A 88 19.76 -14.38 -8.62
C GLN A 88 18.76 -14.72 -7.50
N ASN A 89 17.57 -14.12 -7.51
CA ASN A 89 16.70 -14.14 -6.32
C ASN A 89 15.25 -14.56 -6.61
N LEU A 90 14.79 -14.54 -7.85
CA LEU A 90 13.37 -14.64 -8.18
C LEU A 90 13.15 -15.62 -9.34
N GLU A 91 13.24 -16.92 -9.06
CA GLU A 91 12.86 -17.95 -10.02
C GLU A 91 11.36 -17.85 -10.36
N GLY A 92 11.03 -17.78 -11.65
CA GLY A 92 9.65 -17.82 -12.13
C GLY A 92 8.89 -16.49 -12.14
N ILE A 93 9.52 -15.36 -11.77
CA ILE A 93 8.90 -14.03 -11.90
C ILE A 93 9.02 -13.54 -13.36
N ALA A 94 7.93 -12.99 -13.89
CA ALA A 94 7.91 -12.45 -15.23
C ALA A 94 8.58 -11.07 -15.29
N ASP A 95 9.26 -10.77 -16.40
CA ASP A 95 10.01 -9.52 -16.58
C ASP A 95 9.21 -8.23 -16.32
N HIS A 96 7.88 -8.28 -16.52
CA HIS A 96 6.98 -7.15 -16.33
C HIS A 96 6.56 -6.92 -14.87
N ASP A 97 6.81 -7.89 -13.99
CA ASP A 97 6.46 -7.80 -12.56
C ASP A 97 7.48 -6.99 -11.76
N LEU A 98 8.64 -6.69 -12.34
CA LEU A 98 9.71 -5.93 -11.67
C LEU A 98 10.12 -4.71 -12.49
N LYS A 99 10.17 -3.54 -11.83
CA LYS A 99 10.66 -2.30 -12.44
C LYS A 99 11.64 -1.59 -11.53
N VAL A 100 12.84 -1.28 -12.03
CA VAL A 100 13.71 -0.29 -11.37
C VAL A 100 13.07 1.09 -11.53
N ALA A 101 12.49 1.60 -10.45
CA ALA A 101 11.76 2.86 -10.43
C ALA A 101 12.70 4.07 -10.30
N TYR A 102 13.83 3.88 -9.61
CA TYR A 102 14.79 4.94 -9.35
C TYR A 102 16.18 4.39 -9.03
N LYS A 103 17.24 5.00 -9.55
CA LYS A 103 18.63 4.73 -9.16
C LYS A 103 19.15 5.97 -8.42
N TYR A 104 19.65 5.78 -7.21
CA TYR A 104 20.20 6.89 -6.42
C TYR A 104 21.50 7.38 -7.08
N THR A 105 21.71 8.69 -7.04
CA THR A 105 22.98 9.28 -7.46
C THR A 105 24.08 8.83 -6.49
N PRO A 106 25.19 8.24 -6.98
CA PRO A 106 26.30 7.87 -6.12
C PRO A 106 26.94 9.12 -5.51
N LYS A 107 27.46 8.99 -4.29
CA LYS A 107 28.38 9.98 -3.72
C LYS A 107 29.71 9.92 -4.46
N GLU A 108 30.47 11.03 -4.47
CA GLU A 108 31.75 11.12 -5.20
C GLU A 108 32.65 9.90 -4.93
N ASN A 109 33.21 9.35 -6.01
CA ASN A 109 34.09 8.18 -6.04
C ASN A 109 33.50 6.84 -5.55
N ASN A 110 32.18 6.74 -5.29
CA ASN A 110 31.57 5.46 -4.95
C ASN A 110 31.18 4.67 -6.20
N LYS A 111 31.68 3.43 -6.32
CA LYS A 111 31.35 2.48 -7.40
C LYS A 111 29.97 1.82 -7.22
N TYR A 112 29.38 1.97 -6.04
CA TYR A 112 28.10 1.37 -5.69
C TYR A 112 27.09 2.45 -5.25
N THR A 113 25.83 2.19 -5.56
CA THR A 113 24.69 3.00 -5.16
C THR A 113 23.55 2.11 -4.68
N SER A 114 22.39 2.72 -4.42
CA SER A 114 21.14 2.00 -4.17
C SER A 114 20.18 2.21 -5.33
N CYS A 115 19.19 1.33 -5.47
CA CYS A 115 18.05 1.53 -6.36
C CYS A 115 16.74 1.19 -5.65
N VAL A 116 15.64 1.73 -6.17
CA VAL A 116 14.27 1.39 -5.74
C VAL A 116 13.64 0.51 -6.80
N LEU A 117 13.24 -0.68 -6.40
CA LEU A 117 12.43 -1.58 -7.20
C LEU A 117 10.96 -1.38 -6.87
N LYS A 118 10.13 -1.32 -7.90
CA LYS A 118 8.68 -1.46 -7.80
C LYS A 118 8.33 -2.88 -8.23
N VAL A 119 7.60 -3.58 -7.38
CA VAL A 119 7.04 -4.89 -7.70
C VAL A 119 5.58 -4.68 -8.09
N SER A 120 5.20 -5.16 -9.26
CA SER A 120 3.81 -5.27 -9.67
C SER A 120 3.31 -6.62 -9.16
N VAL A 121 2.36 -6.61 -8.22
CA VAL A 121 1.71 -7.86 -7.83
C VAL A 121 0.55 -8.05 -8.80
N THR A 122 0.72 -8.98 -9.74
CA THR A 122 -0.41 -9.50 -10.53
C THR A 122 -1.18 -10.44 -9.61
N VAL A 123 -2.30 -9.98 -9.06
CA VAL A 123 -3.25 -10.81 -8.29
C VAL A 123 -4.30 -11.35 -9.23
#